data_AF-A0A539E6K2-F1
#
_entry.id   AF-A0A539E6K2-F1
#
_cell.length_a   1.000
_cell.length_b   1.000
_cell.length_c   1.000
_cell.angle_alpha   90.00
_cell.angle_beta   90.00
_cell.angle_gamma   90.00
#
_symmetry.space_group_name_H-M   'P 1'
#
loop_
_entity.id
_entity.type
_entity.pdbx_description
1 polymer ?
#
loop_
_entity_poly.entity_id
_entity_poly.type
_entity_poly.pdbx_seq_one_letter_code
_entity_poly.pdbx_strand_id
1 'polypeptide(L)'
;MDPSKNVHARIAALETELQALKADLPVANESATTDRRGLVKLLAAGAVGAVTGAVALSASPAGAADGAPVVQGVANNATNTTSLVASADSALFLNGAVYGLEVDGGAANALFIASGLSPQARPGDAGALYVDAGGTWWVCVIGSATAATWRSIGGPTAAGQLNLLPAPRRVYDSRPGNAPTPGGDGALAGGGSRPVDLSFGTAGGILGPAVPFAATAALLSLTVTNTLGSGFMAVFSNAVVYPGNSNINWSASAQNIAVTTLTALDSARVCRFQSGGGATDFLVDVIGYYL
;
A
#
# COMPACT_ATOMS: atom_id res chain seq x y z
N MET A 1 -76.50 -38.12 48.82
CA MET A 1 -75.76 -37.91 47.56
C MET A 1 -74.29 -37.81 47.94
N ASP A 2 -73.47 -38.77 47.52
CA ASP A 2 -72.06 -38.85 47.93
C ASP A 2 -71.20 -37.87 47.11
N PRO A 3 -70.65 -36.79 47.73
CA PRO A 3 -69.88 -35.77 47.03
C PRO A 3 -68.57 -36.32 46.45
N SER A 4 -68.06 -37.45 46.94
CA SER A 4 -66.81 -38.06 46.43
C SER A 4 -66.98 -38.60 45.01
N LYS A 5 -68.17 -39.11 44.65
CA LYS A 5 -68.47 -39.60 43.29
C LYS A 5 -68.48 -38.48 42.24
N ASN A 6 -68.83 -37.25 42.63
CA ASN A 6 -68.82 -36.10 41.74
C ASN A 6 -67.38 -35.61 41.45
N VAL A 7 -66.50 -35.65 42.47
CA VAL A 7 -65.10 -35.27 42.32
C VAL A 7 -64.33 -36.26 41.42
N HIS A 8 -64.51 -37.57 41.62
CA HIS A 8 -63.86 -38.57 40.78
C HIS A 8 -64.31 -38.51 39.31
N ALA A 9 -65.61 -38.25 39.06
CA ALA A 9 -66.11 -38.06 37.70
C ALA A 9 -65.52 -36.80 37.03
N ARG A 10 -65.32 -35.71 37.80
CA ARG A 10 -64.70 -34.48 37.30
C ARG A 10 -63.20 -34.65 37.04
N ILE A 11 -62.48 -35.40 37.85
CA ILE A 11 -61.06 -35.71 37.62
C ILE A 11 -60.90 -36.54 36.34
N ALA A 12 -61.71 -37.59 36.15
CA ALA A 12 -61.65 -38.41 34.94
C ALA A 12 -61.98 -37.59 33.68
N ALA A 13 -62.94 -36.66 33.75
CA ALA A 13 -63.26 -35.75 32.65
C ALA A 13 -62.10 -34.80 32.32
N LEU A 14 -61.46 -34.22 33.35
CA LEU A 14 -60.30 -33.33 33.19
C LEU A 14 -59.07 -34.05 32.65
N GLU A 15 -58.84 -35.30 33.05
CA GLU A 15 -57.75 -36.12 32.51
C GLU A 15 -57.96 -36.46 31.03
N THR A 16 -59.21 -36.69 30.64
CA THR A 16 -59.60 -36.92 29.24
C THR A 16 -59.40 -35.65 28.40
N GLU A 17 -59.80 -34.49 28.92
CA GLU A 17 -59.62 -33.20 28.27
C GLU A 17 -58.14 -32.80 28.17
N LEU A 18 -57.34 -33.09 29.21
CA LEU A 18 -55.89 -32.88 29.20
C LEU A 18 -55.19 -33.78 28.17
N GLN A 19 -55.65 -35.02 27.99
CA GLN A 19 -55.13 -35.91 26.95
C GLN A 19 -55.49 -35.43 25.54
N ALA A 20 -56.72 -34.95 25.33
CA ALA A 20 -57.12 -34.36 24.06
C ALA A 20 -56.31 -33.09 23.75
N LEU A 21 -56.09 -32.21 24.73
CA LEU A 21 -55.27 -31.01 24.57
C LEU A 21 -53.80 -31.31 24.27
N LYS A 22 -53.25 -32.37 24.89
CA LYS A 22 -51.87 -32.82 24.64
C LYS A 22 -51.71 -33.43 23.24
N ALA A 23 -52.77 -34.00 22.67
CA ALA A 23 -52.75 -34.52 21.30
C ALA A 23 -52.84 -33.40 20.24
N ASP A 24 -53.43 -32.26 20.58
CA ASP A 24 -53.57 -31.09 19.70
C ASP A 24 -52.36 -30.13 19.73
N LEU A 25 -51.44 -30.32 20.69
CA LEU A 25 -50.15 -29.62 20.71
C LEU A 25 -49.24 -30.22 19.63
N PRO A 26 -48.80 -29.44 18.62
CA PRO A 26 -47.90 -29.96 17.60
C PRO A 26 -46.59 -30.41 18.26
N VAL A 27 -46.19 -31.65 18.00
CA VAL A 27 -44.86 -32.16 18.38
C VAL A 27 -43.84 -31.23 17.71
N ALA A 28 -43.05 -30.53 18.52
CA ALA A 28 -41.96 -29.70 18.04
C ALA A 28 -40.94 -30.60 17.34
N ASN A 29 -41.06 -30.68 16.01
CA ASN A 29 -40.04 -31.31 15.20
C ASN A 29 -38.86 -30.33 15.15
N GLU A 30 -37.69 -30.76 15.61
CA GLU A 30 -36.45 -30.01 15.56
C GLU A 30 -36.00 -29.81 14.09
N SER A 31 -36.60 -28.85 13.41
CA SER A 31 -36.03 -28.10 12.29
C SER A 31 -37.07 -27.13 11.75
N ALA A 32 -37.14 -25.94 12.34
CA ALA A 32 -37.70 -24.79 11.64
C ALA A 32 -36.92 -23.56 12.06
N THR A 33 -36.27 -23.00 11.06
CA THR A 33 -35.53 -21.74 11.09
C THR A 33 -36.38 -20.63 11.70
N THR A 34 -35.69 -19.71 12.36
CA THR A 34 -36.20 -18.56 13.10
C THR A 34 -37.14 -17.67 12.26
N ASP A 35 -38.42 -18.01 12.17
CA ASP A 35 -39.41 -17.12 11.57
C ASP A 35 -40.03 -16.24 12.67
N ARG A 36 -39.70 -14.95 12.63
CA ARG A 36 -40.28 -13.91 13.50
C ARG A 36 -41.81 -13.91 13.44
N ARG A 37 -42.41 -14.40 12.34
CA ARG A 37 -43.86 -14.59 12.19
C ARG A 37 -44.42 -15.69 13.09
N GLY A 38 -43.63 -16.72 13.43
CA GLY A 38 -44.00 -17.77 14.38
C GLY A 38 -44.05 -17.25 15.82
N LEU A 39 -43.07 -16.43 16.20
CA LEU A 39 -43.00 -15.78 17.52
C LEU A 39 -44.12 -14.76 17.75
N VAL A 40 -44.49 -13.99 16.72
CA VAL A 40 -45.63 -13.06 16.79
C VAL A 40 -46.96 -13.82 16.89
N LYS A 41 -47.10 -14.96 16.19
CA LYS A 41 -48.28 -15.83 16.34
C LYS A 41 -48.37 -16.46 17.73
N LEU A 42 -47.24 -16.80 18.35
CA LEU A 42 -47.19 -17.33 19.72
C LEU A 42 -47.65 -16.29 20.76
N LEU A 43 -47.28 -15.02 20.57
CA LEU A 43 -47.75 -13.91 21.41
C LEU A 43 -49.22 -13.55 21.15
N ALA A 44 -49.69 -13.64 19.90
CA ALA A 44 -51.09 -13.40 19.56
C ALA A 44 -52.03 -14.53 20.05
N ALA A 45 -51.53 -15.76 20.20
CA ALA A 45 -52.29 -16.89 20.75
C ALA A 45 -52.46 -16.81 22.29
N GLY A 46 -51.78 -15.88 22.97
CA GLY A 46 -51.87 -15.66 24.41
C GLY A 46 -52.95 -14.66 24.86
N ALA A 47 -54.06 -14.54 24.12
CA ALA A 47 -55.13 -13.58 24.42
C ALA A 47 -56.36 -14.19 25.12
N VAL A 48 -56.17 -15.13 26.06
CA VAL A 48 -57.18 -15.42 27.10
C VAL A 48 -56.45 -15.85 28.37
N GLY A 49 -56.36 -14.95 29.36
CA GLY A 49 -55.85 -15.25 30.70
C GLY A 49 -54.52 -14.55 31.01
N ALA A 50 -54.58 -13.62 31.97
CA ALA A 50 -53.48 -12.77 32.39
C ALA A 50 -52.23 -13.56 32.84
N VAL A 51 -51.08 -13.28 32.21
CA VAL A 51 -49.76 -13.48 32.83
C VAL A 51 -48.96 -12.20 32.63
N THR A 52 -48.95 -11.36 33.67
CA THR A 52 -48.05 -10.22 33.77
C THR A 52 -46.62 -10.72 33.94
N GLY A 53 -45.95 -11.01 32.83
CA GLY A 53 -44.52 -11.26 32.77
C GLY A 53 -43.92 -10.38 31.69
N ALA A 54 -43.37 -9.23 32.08
CA ALA A 54 -42.54 -8.44 31.18
C ALA A 54 -41.29 -9.27 30.85
N VAL A 55 -41.31 -9.97 29.71
CA VAL A 55 -40.10 -10.57 29.16
C VAL A 55 -39.23 -9.42 28.67
N ALA A 56 -38.23 -9.06 29.46
CA ALA A 56 -37.17 -8.16 29.04
C ALA A 56 -36.41 -8.84 27.90
N LEU A 57 -36.79 -8.50 26.67
CA LEU A 57 -36.03 -8.81 25.46
C LEU A 57 -34.77 -7.94 25.47
N SER A 58 -33.75 -8.34 26.23
CA SER A 58 -32.40 -7.80 26.01
C SER A 58 -31.94 -8.26 24.64
N ALA A 59 -32.06 -7.38 23.65
CA ALA A 59 -31.49 -7.60 22.33
C ALA A 59 -29.96 -7.58 22.46
N SER A 60 -29.33 -8.74 22.54
CA SER A 60 -27.91 -8.86 22.24
C SER A 60 -27.73 -8.72 20.72
N PRO A 61 -26.73 -7.97 20.23
CA PRO A 61 -26.40 -7.96 18.80
C PRO A 61 -26.16 -9.39 18.30
N ALA A 62 -26.46 -9.66 17.03
CA ALA A 62 -26.18 -10.95 16.41
C ALA A 62 -24.66 -11.17 16.33
N GLY A 63 -24.11 -11.94 17.27
CA GLY A 63 -22.78 -12.52 17.17
C GLY A 63 -22.86 -13.89 16.53
N ALA A 64 -21.99 -14.18 15.55
CA ALA A 64 -21.86 -15.53 15.02
C ALA A 64 -21.18 -16.44 16.08
N ALA A 65 -21.59 -17.71 16.14
CA ALA A 65 -20.90 -18.72 16.94
C ALA A 65 -19.51 -19.02 16.36
N ASP A 66 -18.59 -19.55 17.18
CA ASP A 66 -17.26 -19.95 16.75
C ASP A 66 -17.33 -20.85 15.51
N GLY A 67 -16.64 -20.45 14.43
CA GLY A 67 -16.60 -21.18 13.16
C GLY A 67 -17.75 -20.90 12.18
N ALA A 68 -18.72 -20.05 12.53
CA ALA A 68 -19.77 -19.60 11.61
C ALA A 68 -19.39 -18.26 10.95
N PRO A 69 -19.63 -18.07 9.64
CA PRO A 69 -19.39 -16.78 8.99
C PRO A 69 -20.33 -15.70 9.53
N VAL A 70 -19.79 -14.51 9.82
CA VAL A 70 -20.58 -13.30 10.11
C VAL A 70 -21.26 -12.86 8.81
N VAL A 71 -22.57 -13.05 8.70
CA VAL A 71 -23.34 -12.55 7.55
C VAL A 71 -23.64 -11.06 7.72
N GLN A 72 -23.10 -10.26 6.80
CA GLN A 72 -23.22 -8.81 6.73
C GLN A 72 -24.53 -8.31 6.11
N GLY A 73 -24.88 -7.07 6.42
CA GLY A 73 -26.06 -6.33 5.93
C GLY A 73 -26.30 -5.01 6.67
N VAL A 74 -25.54 -4.73 7.74
CA VAL A 74 -25.52 -3.48 8.48
C VAL A 74 -24.07 -3.05 8.65
N ALA A 75 -23.79 -1.75 8.52
CA ALA A 75 -22.46 -1.21 8.76
C ALA A 75 -22.01 -1.51 10.20
N ASN A 76 -20.83 -2.10 10.35
CA ASN A 76 -20.18 -2.23 11.65
C ASN A 76 -19.48 -0.90 11.98
N ASN A 77 -20.17 -0.03 12.71
CA ASN A 77 -19.66 1.28 13.14
C ASN A 77 -18.99 1.24 14.53
N ALA A 78 -18.38 0.11 14.90
CA ALA A 78 -17.68 0.00 16.18
C ALA A 78 -16.49 0.98 16.24
N THR A 79 -16.32 1.65 17.38
CA THR A 79 -15.15 2.52 17.65
C THR A 79 -13.92 1.74 18.09
N ASN A 80 -14.09 0.45 18.41
CA ASN A 80 -13.03 -0.47 18.80
C ASN A 80 -12.70 -1.43 17.65
N THR A 81 -11.47 -1.94 17.64
CA THR A 81 -10.98 -2.86 16.62
C THR A 81 -11.81 -4.16 16.58
N THR A 82 -12.26 -4.55 15.39
CA THR A 82 -12.72 -5.93 15.12
C THR A 82 -11.52 -6.73 14.62
N SER A 83 -11.15 -7.81 15.30
CA SER A 83 -9.99 -8.64 14.94
C SER A 83 -10.44 -9.98 14.37
N LEU A 84 -9.80 -10.40 13.27
CA LEU A 84 -9.87 -11.75 12.73
C LEU A 84 -8.48 -12.38 12.87
N VAL A 85 -8.37 -13.46 13.64
CA VAL A 85 -7.10 -14.16 13.88
C VAL A 85 -7.29 -15.61 13.45
N ALA A 86 -6.43 -16.09 12.54
CA ALA A 86 -6.34 -17.51 12.20
C ALA A 86 -4.93 -18.02 12.50
N SER A 87 -4.85 -19.27 12.95
CA SER A 87 -3.58 -19.98 13.19
C SER A 87 -3.10 -20.81 11.99
N ALA A 88 -3.83 -20.75 10.87
CA ALA A 88 -3.56 -21.47 9.63
C ALA A 88 -3.35 -20.48 8.47
N ASP A 89 -3.27 -20.98 7.24
CA ASP A 89 -2.74 -20.27 6.07
C ASP A 89 -3.35 -18.88 5.79
N SER A 90 -4.66 -18.71 5.93
CA SER A 90 -5.34 -17.43 5.65
C SER A 90 -6.31 -17.04 6.76
N ALA A 91 -6.12 -15.84 7.32
CA ALA A 91 -7.06 -15.26 8.28
C ALA A 91 -8.30 -14.64 7.62
N LEU A 92 -8.18 -14.22 6.36
CA LEU A 92 -9.26 -13.65 5.58
C LEU A 92 -9.04 -13.96 4.09
N PHE A 93 -9.99 -14.68 3.47
CA PHE A 93 -10.02 -14.91 2.02
C PHE A 93 -11.13 -14.06 1.42
N LEU A 94 -10.79 -13.17 0.49
CA LEU A 94 -11.75 -12.30 -0.18
C LEU A 94 -11.73 -12.53 -1.68
N ASN A 95 -12.91 -12.71 -2.25
CA ASN A 95 -13.09 -12.86 -3.69
C ASN A 95 -14.29 -12.01 -4.10
N GLY A 96 -14.08 -11.09 -5.04
CA GLY A 96 -15.14 -10.24 -5.57
C GLY A 96 -15.02 -10.13 -7.08
N ALA A 97 -16.18 -10.02 -7.73
CA ALA A 97 -16.24 -9.90 -9.19
C ALA A 97 -15.67 -8.57 -9.72
N VAL A 98 -15.65 -7.53 -8.88
CA VAL A 98 -15.09 -6.20 -9.21
C VAL A 98 -13.89 -5.89 -8.33
N TYR A 99 -14.09 -5.88 -7.01
CA TYR A 99 -13.03 -5.67 -6.03
C TYR A 99 -12.95 -6.86 -5.08
N GLY A 100 -11.77 -7.45 -4.94
CA GLY A 100 -11.51 -8.44 -3.89
C GLY A 100 -11.44 -7.79 -2.50
N LEU A 101 -10.96 -6.55 -2.41
CA LEU A 101 -10.90 -5.75 -1.19
C LEU A 101 -11.14 -4.29 -1.57
N GLU A 102 -12.08 -3.63 -0.89
CA GLU A 102 -12.36 -2.20 -1.01
C GLU A 102 -12.21 -1.58 0.37
N VAL A 103 -11.31 -0.59 0.50
CA VAL A 103 -10.93 0.01 1.78
C VAL A 103 -10.76 1.52 1.64
N ASP A 104 -11.24 2.25 2.64
CA ASP A 104 -11.12 3.71 2.73
C ASP A 104 -10.76 4.10 4.18
N GLY A 105 -10.07 5.22 4.33
CA GLY A 105 -9.64 5.73 5.63
C GLY A 105 -9.04 7.13 5.54
N GLY A 106 -9.44 8.01 6.47
CA GLY A 106 -9.03 9.42 6.44
C GLY A 106 -7.53 9.69 6.69
N ALA A 107 -6.80 8.72 7.25
CA ALA A 107 -5.35 8.79 7.41
C ALA A 107 -4.59 7.89 6.42
N ALA A 108 -5.10 6.69 6.16
CA ALA A 108 -4.64 5.76 5.15
C ALA A 108 -5.75 4.74 4.84
N ASN A 109 -5.85 4.30 3.58
CA ASN A 109 -6.79 3.25 3.17
C ASN A 109 -6.43 1.88 3.77
N ALA A 110 -5.13 1.59 4.00
CA ALA A 110 -4.66 0.37 4.64
C ALA A 110 -3.34 0.61 5.40
N LEU A 111 -3.17 -0.06 6.55
CA LEU A 111 -1.93 -0.09 7.33
C LEU A 111 -1.47 -1.53 7.50
N PHE A 112 -0.23 -1.81 7.11
CA PHE A 112 0.43 -3.10 7.30
C PHE A 112 1.45 -2.95 8.42
N ILE A 113 1.41 -3.86 9.39
CA ILE A 113 2.26 -3.78 10.57
C ILE A 113 3.63 -4.39 10.25
N ALA A 114 4.65 -3.54 10.29
CA ALA A 114 6.06 -3.90 10.18
C ALA A 114 6.41 -5.01 11.17
N SER A 115 7.00 -6.09 10.69
CA SER A 115 7.42 -7.20 11.54
C SER A 115 8.60 -7.95 10.93
N GLY A 116 9.34 -8.70 11.76
CA GLY A 116 10.39 -9.61 11.30
C GLY A 116 11.53 -8.96 10.50
N LEU A 117 12.42 -9.81 9.97
CA LEU A 117 13.54 -9.39 9.13
C LEU A 117 13.12 -9.25 7.67
N SER A 118 13.90 -8.51 6.89
CA SER A 118 13.74 -8.43 5.43
C SER A 118 13.70 -9.84 4.81
N PRO A 119 12.79 -10.09 3.85
CA PRO A 119 12.51 -11.42 3.30
C PRO A 119 13.60 -11.86 2.31
N GLN A 120 14.84 -12.02 2.76
CA GLN A 120 15.89 -12.61 1.92
C GLN A 120 15.80 -14.14 1.98
N ALA A 121 15.47 -14.77 0.85
CA ALA A 121 15.43 -16.23 0.66
C ALA A 121 14.50 -17.01 1.62
N ARG A 122 13.37 -16.42 2.02
CA ARG A 122 12.30 -17.15 2.71
C ARG A 122 11.17 -17.55 1.76
N PRO A 123 10.34 -18.55 2.12
CA PRO A 123 9.19 -18.93 1.31
C PRO A 123 8.21 -17.78 1.10
N GLY A 124 7.41 -17.86 0.04
CA GLY A 124 6.37 -16.89 -0.24
C GLY A 124 5.69 -17.17 -1.57
N ASP A 125 4.50 -16.65 -1.75
CA ASP A 125 3.74 -16.74 -2.99
C ASP A 125 3.96 -15.50 -3.85
N ALA A 126 3.96 -15.67 -5.18
CA ALA A 126 4.04 -14.53 -6.08
C ALA A 126 2.84 -13.59 -5.86
N GLY A 127 3.11 -12.29 -5.77
CA GLY A 127 2.12 -11.26 -5.44
C GLY A 127 1.98 -10.96 -3.95
N ALA A 128 2.63 -11.74 -3.06
CA ALA A 128 2.60 -11.44 -1.63
C ALA A 128 3.28 -10.10 -1.33
N LEU A 129 2.66 -9.31 -0.43
CA LEU A 129 3.19 -8.06 0.10
C LEU A 129 3.70 -8.28 1.52
N TYR A 130 4.82 -7.63 1.86
CA TYR A 130 5.40 -7.69 3.19
C TYR A 130 6.11 -6.39 3.56
N VAL A 131 5.98 -5.98 4.82
CA VAL A 131 6.76 -4.88 5.40
C VAL A 131 7.60 -5.43 6.55
N ASP A 132 8.92 -5.25 6.44
CA ASP A 132 9.85 -5.69 7.48
C ASP A 132 9.88 -4.72 8.67
N ALA A 133 10.52 -5.12 9.78
CA ALA A 133 10.63 -4.29 10.98
C ALA A 133 11.39 -2.96 10.75
N GLY A 134 12.14 -2.84 9.66
CA GLY A 134 12.79 -1.60 9.24
C GLY A 134 11.86 -0.68 8.43
N GLY A 135 10.62 -1.09 8.15
CA GLY A 135 9.65 -0.35 7.36
C GLY A 135 9.83 -0.49 5.85
N THR A 136 10.70 -1.39 5.38
CA THR A 136 10.88 -1.63 3.95
C THR A 136 9.78 -2.53 3.42
N TRP A 137 9.16 -2.10 2.33
CA TRP A 137 8.13 -2.83 1.60
C TRP A 137 8.74 -3.74 0.56
N TRP A 138 8.21 -4.95 0.49
CA TRP A 138 8.64 -6.02 -0.40
C TRP A 138 7.45 -6.63 -1.13
N VAL A 139 7.66 -6.97 -2.39
CA VAL A 139 6.75 -7.81 -3.18
C VAL A 139 7.47 -9.09 -3.59
N CYS A 140 6.81 -10.23 -3.36
CA CYS A 140 7.28 -11.50 -3.87
C CYS A 140 6.93 -11.59 -5.36
N VAL A 141 7.92 -11.78 -6.21
CA VAL A 141 7.75 -11.78 -7.68
C VAL A 141 7.85 -13.17 -8.27
N ILE A 142 8.45 -14.11 -7.54
CA ILE A 142 8.51 -15.53 -7.90
C ILE A 142 8.27 -16.30 -6.60
N GLY A 143 7.15 -17.02 -6.53
CA GLY A 143 6.81 -17.81 -5.37
C GLY A 143 7.63 -19.10 -5.27
N SER A 144 7.93 -19.53 -4.06
CA SER A 144 8.63 -20.78 -3.77
C SER A 144 8.44 -21.18 -2.31
N ALA A 145 8.34 -22.48 -2.06
CA ALA A 145 8.23 -23.05 -0.73
C ALA A 145 9.55 -23.05 0.05
N THR A 146 10.68 -22.73 -0.59
CA THR A 146 12.01 -22.76 0.03
C THR A 146 12.79 -21.46 -0.14
N ALA A 147 12.72 -20.84 -1.32
CA ALA A 147 13.47 -19.63 -1.63
C ALA A 147 12.73 -18.78 -2.67
N ALA A 148 11.77 -17.97 -2.21
CA ALA A 148 11.04 -17.07 -3.08
C ALA A 148 11.91 -15.86 -3.47
N THR A 149 11.60 -15.25 -4.62
CA THR A 149 12.27 -14.01 -5.04
C THR A 149 11.46 -12.82 -4.53
N TRP A 150 12.03 -12.08 -3.59
CA TRP A 150 11.47 -10.83 -3.08
C TRP A 150 12.19 -9.62 -3.66
N ARG A 151 11.45 -8.59 -4.01
CA ARG A 151 11.99 -7.29 -4.45
C ARG A 151 11.51 -6.20 -3.50
N SER A 152 12.41 -5.35 -3.02
CA SER A 152 12.04 -4.16 -2.29
C SER A 152 11.37 -3.18 -3.25
N ILE A 153 10.26 -2.58 -2.84
CA ILE A 153 9.49 -1.60 -3.63
C ILE A 153 9.46 -0.22 -2.98
N GLY A 154 9.98 -0.08 -1.76
CA GLY A 154 10.16 1.20 -1.08
C GLY A 154 10.54 1.00 0.38
N GLY A 155 11.07 2.02 1.05
CA GLY A 155 11.38 1.97 2.47
C GLY A 155 12.06 3.24 2.97
N PRO A 156 12.23 3.44 4.28
CA PRO A 156 12.77 4.67 4.85
C PRO A 156 14.19 5.02 4.39
N THR A 157 14.97 4.00 3.99
CA THR A 157 16.38 4.13 3.59
C THR A 157 16.69 3.60 2.20
N ALA A 158 15.68 3.08 1.48
CA ALA A 158 15.82 2.61 0.12
C ALA A 158 15.21 3.67 -0.80
N ALA A 159 16.06 4.38 -1.55
CA ALA A 159 15.61 4.98 -2.80
C ALA A 159 14.91 3.87 -3.59
N GLY A 160 13.69 4.12 -4.03
CA GLY A 160 12.81 3.20 -4.73
C GLY A 160 13.42 2.66 -6.03
N GLN A 161 12.59 2.15 -6.91
CA GLN A 161 13.08 1.51 -8.13
C GLN A 161 13.77 2.53 -9.07
N LEU A 162 14.83 2.11 -9.77
CA LEU A 162 15.35 2.85 -10.92
C LEU A 162 14.28 2.86 -12.03
N ASN A 163 13.83 4.06 -12.40
CA ASN A 163 12.91 4.31 -13.49
C ASN A 163 13.70 4.87 -14.68
N LEU A 164 13.76 4.12 -15.78
CA LEU A 164 14.39 4.57 -17.02
C LEU A 164 13.42 5.45 -17.82
N LEU A 165 13.93 6.53 -18.41
CA LEU A 165 13.18 7.32 -19.37
C LEU A 165 13.07 6.57 -20.71
N PRO A 166 11.97 6.75 -21.48
CA PRO A 166 11.85 6.18 -22.82
C PRO A 166 12.95 6.62 -23.80
N ALA A 167 13.54 7.79 -23.55
CA ALA A 167 14.74 8.29 -24.20
C ALA A 167 15.49 9.21 -23.22
N PRO A 168 16.84 9.28 -23.28
CA PRO A 168 17.58 10.28 -22.51
C PRO A 168 17.10 11.70 -22.82
N ARG A 169 17.00 12.54 -21.79
CA ARG A 169 16.61 13.94 -21.92
C ARG A 169 17.77 14.85 -21.55
N ARG A 170 18.16 15.72 -22.47
CA ARG A 170 19.14 16.79 -22.23
C ARG A 170 18.51 17.83 -21.30
N VAL A 171 18.99 17.92 -20.08
CA VAL A 171 18.52 18.90 -19.07
C VAL A 171 19.42 20.12 -18.99
N TYR A 172 20.65 20.03 -19.51
CA TYR A 172 21.58 21.15 -19.51
C TYR A 172 22.63 21.05 -20.61
N ASP A 173 22.94 22.17 -21.25
CA ASP A 173 24.05 22.33 -22.19
C ASP A 173 24.68 23.70 -21.94
N SER A 174 25.95 23.72 -21.52
CA SER A 174 26.63 24.99 -21.23
C SER A 174 26.93 25.81 -22.48
N ARG A 175 26.92 25.19 -23.66
CA ARG A 175 27.38 25.84 -24.89
C ARG A 175 26.37 26.91 -25.32
N PRO A 176 26.80 28.17 -25.54
CA PRO A 176 25.90 29.25 -25.92
C PRO A 176 25.01 28.90 -27.12
N GLY A 177 23.71 29.24 -27.03
CA GLY A 177 22.74 29.02 -28.10
C GLY A 177 22.16 27.60 -28.22
N ASN A 178 22.52 26.67 -27.33
CA ASN A 178 21.94 25.32 -27.31
C ASN A 178 20.79 25.22 -26.30
N ALA A 179 19.78 24.41 -26.64
CA ALA A 179 18.69 24.04 -25.73
C ALA A 179 19.11 22.88 -24.80
N PRO A 180 18.47 22.70 -23.62
CA PRO A 180 17.38 23.50 -23.05
C PRO A 180 17.83 24.83 -22.44
N THR A 181 16.89 25.78 -22.35
CA THR A 181 17.05 27.04 -21.62
C THR A 181 16.29 26.93 -20.28
N PRO A 182 16.89 27.27 -19.12
CA PRO A 182 18.20 27.90 -18.95
C PRO A 182 19.37 26.96 -19.27
N GLY A 183 20.41 27.53 -19.88
CA GLY A 183 21.57 26.88 -20.47
C GLY A 183 22.39 27.92 -21.24
N GLY A 184 23.49 27.52 -21.87
CA GLY A 184 24.28 28.44 -22.69
C GLY A 184 25.14 29.45 -21.92
N ASP A 185 25.40 29.18 -20.63
CA ASP A 185 26.20 30.05 -19.74
C ASP A 185 27.71 30.05 -20.07
N GLY A 186 28.12 29.29 -21.08
CA GLY A 186 29.51 29.07 -21.45
C GLY A 186 30.26 28.11 -20.52
N ALA A 187 31.51 27.88 -20.90
CA ALA A 187 32.42 26.98 -20.21
C ALA A 187 32.53 27.31 -18.71
N LEU A 188 32.49 26.27 -17.88
CA LEU A 188 32.69 26.40 -16.44
C LEU A 188 34.19 26.48 -16.16
N ALA A 189 34.64 27.62 -15.65
CA ALA A 189 36.03 27.84 -15.26
C ALA A 189 36.46 26.93 -14.10
N GLY A 190 37.77 26.69 -13.98
CA GLY A 190 38.34 25.93 -12.86
C GLY A 190 38.01 26.57 -11.50
N GLY A 191 37.57 25.74 -10.56
CA GLY A 191 37.05 26.19 -9.26
C GLY A 191 35.61 26.71 -9.32
N GLY A 192 35.03 26.85 -10.51
CA GLY A 192 33.65 27.25 -10.71
C GLY A 192 32.67 26.12 -10.38
N SER A 193 31.47 26.50 -9.95
CA SER A 193 30.37 25.59 -9.69
C SER A 193 29.05 26.11 -10.26
N ARG A 194 28.19 25.19 -10.70
CA ARG A 194 26.90 25.51 -11.32
C ARG A 194 25.81 24.54 -10.82
N PRO A 195 24.71 25.03 -10.21
CA PRO A 195 23.53 24.23 -9.97
C PRO A 195 22.77 24.00 -11.29
N VAL A 196 22.24 22.80 -11.48
CA VAL A 196 21.46 22.41 -12.66
C VAL A 196 20.19 21.72 -12.19
N ASP A 197 19.05 22.30 -12.57
CA ASP A 197 17.71 21.73 -12.36
C ASP A 197 17.48 20.59 -13.37
N LEU A 198 17.12 19.40 -12.87
CA LEU A 198 16.88 18.22 -13.70
C LEU A 198 15.40 17.95 -13.98
N SER A 199 14.50 18.86 -13.58
CA SER A 199 13.04 18.66 -13.68
C SER A 199 12.55 18.53 -15.11
N PHE A 200 13.09 19.32 -16.05
CA PHE A 200 12.72 19.32 -17.45
C PHE A 200 13.94 19.20 -18.36
N GLY A 201 13.76 18.55 -19.50
CA GLY A 201 14.80 18.43 -20.52
C GLY A 201 14.23 18.13 -21.90
N THR A 202 15.07 18.29 -22.92
CA THR A 202 14.71 18.07 -24.32
C THR A 202 15.11 16.66 -24.77
N ALA A 203 14.24 15.99 -25.52
CA ALA A 203 14.57 14.78 -26.27
C ALA A 203 14.09 14.98 -27.72
N GLY A 204 15.00 14.84 -28.69
CA GLY A 204 14.71 15.16 -30.09
C GLY A 204 14.24 16.61 -30.30
N GLY A 205 14.70 17.55 -29.47
CA GLY A 205 14.29 18.96 -29.49
C GLY A 205 12.97 19.28 -28.77
N ILE A 206 12.26 18.28 -28.25
CA ILE A 206 10.97 18.46 -27.57
C ILE A 206 11.19 18.55 -26.06
N LEU A 207 10.82 19.68 -25.46
CA LEU A 207 10.86 19.89 -24.01
C LEU A 207 9.81 19.01 -23.31
N GLY A 208 10.18 18.39 -22.20
CA GLY A 208 9.27 17.62 -21.37
C GLY A 208 9.87 17.26 -20.02
N PRO A 209 9.08 16.63 -19.13
CA PRO A 209 9.55 16.25 -17.80
C PRO A 209 10.67 15.21 -17.88
N ALA A 210 11.71 15.40 -17.08
CA ALA A 210 12.88 14.51 -17.00
C ALA A 210 12.99 13.83 -15.62
N VAL A 211 12.80 14.56 -14.53
CA VAL A 211 12.86 14.01 -13.16
C VAL A 211 11.64 14.47 -12.34
N PRO A 212 10.89 13.55 -11.70
CA PRO A 212 9.70 13.89 -10.91
C PRO A 212 10.05 14.41 -9.50
N PHE A 213 9.08 15.07 -8.84
CA PHE A 213 9.30 15.79 -7.57
C PHE A 213 9.81 14.91 -6.42
N ALA A 214 9.43 13.64 -6.38
CA ALA A 214 9.82 12.69 -5.34
C ALA A 214 11.12 11.94 -5.63
N ALA A 215 11.83 12.26 -6.72
CA ALA A 215 13.06 11.55 -7.05
C ALA A 215 14.18 11.85 -6.05
N THR A 216 14.87 10.80 -5.62
CA THR A 216 15.95 10.87 -4.62
C THR A 216 17.35 10.85 -5.26
N ALA A 217 17.46 10.29 -6.46
CA ALA A 217 18.70 10.24 -7.24
C ALA A 217 18.42 10.27 -8.75
N ALA A 218 19.40 10.68 -9.55
CA ALA A 218 19.33 10.65 -11.01
C ALA A 218 20.52 9.90 -11.62
N LEU A 219 20.22 9.05 -12.61
CA LEU A 219 21.19 8.43 -13.50
C LEU A 219 21.44 9.35 -14.69
N LEU A 220 22.68 9.82 -14.82
CA LEU A 220 23.09 10.87 -15.76
C LEU A 220 24.11 10.34 -16.76
N SER A 221 24.03 10.80 -18.00
CA SER A 221 25.20 10.91 -18.86
C SER A 221 25.74 12.34 -18.75
N LEU A 222 26.99 12.46 -18.29
CA LEU A 222 27.73 13.71 -18.19
C LEU A 222 28.77 13.74 -19.30
N THR A 223 28.68 14.72 -20.19
CA THR A 223 29.66 14.94 -21.25
C THR A 223 30.43 16.23 -20.99
N VAL A 224 31.76 16.17 -21.03
CA VAL A 224 32.63 17.36 -21.11
C VAL A 224 33.10 17.54 -22.55
N THR A 225 33.16 18.79 -23.00
CA THR A 225 33.58 19.18 -24.35
C THR A 225 34.30 20.53 -24.30
N ASN A 226 35.04 20.87 -25.35
CA ASN A 226 35.82 22.11 -25.41
C ASN A 226 36.72 22.29 -24.17
N THR A 227 37.30 21.20 -23.67
CA THR A 227 38.20 21.25 -22.52
C THR A 227 39.38 22.18 -22.80
N LEU A 228 39.87 22.86 -21.77
CA LEU A 228 41.11 23.62 -21.80
C LEU A 228 42.09 23.00 -20.80
N GLY A 229 43.32 22.71 -21.21
CA GLY A 229 44.32 22.08 -20.34
C GLY A 229 43.85 20.74 -19.74
N SER A 230 44.35 20.40 -18.56
CA SER A 230 43.88 19.25 -17.78
C SER A 230 42.88 19.67 -16.69
N GLY A 231 42.00 18.78 -16.29
CA GLY A 231 41.00 19.07 -15.26
C GLY A 231 40.01 17.94 -15.02
N PHE A 232 38.99 18.26 -14.24
CA PHE A 232 37.92 17.33 -13.89
C PHE A 232 36.57 18.02 -13.71
N MET A 233 35.49 17.26 -13.83
CA MET A 233 34.15 17.66 -13.46
C MET A 233 33.58 16.69 -12.43
N ALA A 234 33.01 17.27 -11.37
CA ALA A 234 32.30 16.57 -10.33
C ALA A 234 30.81 16.86 -10.41
N VAL A 235 29.98 15.87 -10.09
CA VAL A 235 28.54 16.06 -9.85
C VAL A 235 28.18 15.50 -8.48
N PHE A 236 27.35 16.23 -7.74
CA PHE A 236 26.90 15.85 -6.40
C PHE A 236 25.55 16.55 -6.09
N SER A 237 24.88 16.12 -5.02
CA SER A 237 23.61 16.74 -4.59
C SER A 237 23.82 18.23 -4.30
N ASN A 238 22.88 19.06 -4.75
CA ASN A 238 22.90 20.50 -4.46
C ASN A 238 22.72 20.81 -2.96
N ALA A 239 22.30 19.82 -2.15
CA ALA A 239 22.12 19.92 -0.70
C ALA A 239 23.42 19.76 0.11
N VAL A 240 24.55 19.39 -0.51
CA VAL A 240 25.83 19.20 0.19
C VAL A 240 26.92 20.13 -0.35
N VAL A 241 27.93 20.38 0.48
CA VAL A 241 29.18 20.99 0.04
C VAL A 241 29.98 20.00 -0.80
N TYR A 242 30.87 20.51 -1.65
CA TYR A 242 31.69 19.67 -2.54
C TYR A 242 32.38 18.54 -1.77
N PRO A 243 32.08 17.27 -2.06
CA PRO A 243 32.56 16.15 -1.26
C PRO A 243 33.95 15.63 -1.67
N GLY A 244 34.62 16.28 -2.63
CA GLY A 244 35.96 15.88 -3.09
C GLY A 244 35.97 14.81 -4.20
N ASN A 245 34.85 14.56 -4.87
CA ASN A 245 34.75 13.61 -5.97
C ASN A 245 35.20 14.19 -7.33
N SER A 246 35.49 13.32 -8.28
CA SER A 246 35.73 13.64 -9.70
C SER A 246 35.08 12.56 -10.57
N ASN A 247 33.98 12.89 -11.26
CA ASN A 247 33.23 11.89 -12.04
C ASN A 247 33.84 11.69 -13.44
N ILE A 248 34.44 12.74 -14.01
CA ILE A 248 35.10 12.70 -15.31
C ILE A 248 36.35 13.57 -15.28
N ASN A 249 37.46 13.05 -15.83
CA ASN A 249 38.76 13.70 -15.85
C ASN A 249 39.25 13.81 -17.30
N TRP A 250 39.99 14.86 -17.62
CA TRP A 250 40.61 15.09 -18.91
C TRP A 250 42.05 15.59 -18.74
N SER A 251 42.88 15.34 -19.75
CA SER A 251 44.33 15.59 -19.68
C SER A 251 44.82 16.62 -20.69
N ALA A 252 43.98 17.01 -21.65
CA ALA A 252 44.34 17.96 -22.69
C ALA A 252 43.15 18.83 -23.12
N SER A 253 43.48 19.88 -23.87
CA SER A 253 42.46 20.72 -24.51
C SER A 253 41.74 19.98 -25.65
N ALA A 254 40.55 20.45 -25.99
CA ALA A 254 39.73 19.98 -27.11
C ALA A 254 39.33 18.49 -27.03
N GLN A 255 39.18 17.95 -25.82
CA GLN A 255 38.65 16.60 -25.61
C GLN A 255 37.13 16.61 -25.50
N ASN A 256 36.51 15.55 -26.02
CA ASN A 256 35.08 15.25 -25.89
C ASN A 256 34.96 13.90 -25.20
N ILE A 257 34.52 13.89 -23.94
CA ILE A 257 34.51 12.68 -23.11
C ILE A 257 33.17 12.63 -22.40
N ALA A 258 32.58 11.43 -22.31
CA ALA A 258 31.34 11.21 -21.58
C ALA A 258 31.53 10.12 -20.52
N VAL A 259 30.81 10.27 -19.41
CA VAL A 259 30.70 9.27 -18.33
C VAL A 259 29.24 9.10 -17.94
N THR A 260 28.84 7.88 -17.60
CA THR A 260 27.56 7.64 -16.93
C THR A 260 27.77 7.63 -15.42
N THR A 261 26.95 8.36 -14.68
CA THR A 261 27.09 8.49 -13.22
C THR A 261 25.73 8.59 -12.53
N LEU A 262 25.68 8.13 -11.28
CA LEU A 262 24.51 8.22 -10.41
C LEU A 262 24.81 9.25 -9.32
N THR A 263 23.87 10.15 -9.07
CA THR A 263 24.04 11.18 -8.02
C THR A 263 22.73 11.43 -7.29
N ALA A 264 22.83 11.71 -5.99
CA ALA A 264 21.69 12.11 -5.18
C ALA A 264 21.21 13.50 -5.58
N LEU A 265 19.91 13.75 -5.43
CA LEU A 265 19.27 15.04 -5.71
C LEU A 265 19.08 15.82 -4.41
N ASP A 266 18.84 17.13 -4.53
CA ASP A 266 18.17 17.86 -3.45
C ASP A 266 16.64 17.77 -3.59
N SER A 267 15.90 18.37 -2.66
CA SER A 267 14.42 18.38 -2.69
C SER A 267 13.82 19.10 -3.90
N ALA A 268 14.61 19.88 -4.65
CA ALA A 268 14.21 20.59 -5.84
C ALA A 268 14.61 19.87 -7.15
N ARG A 269 15.20 18.66 -7.07
CA ARG A 269 15.77 17.90 -8.21
C ARG A 269 16.99 18.58 -8.84
N VAL A 270 17.74 19.33 -8.05
CA VAL A 270 18.93 20.05 -8.50
C VAL A 270 20.19 19.27 -8.12
N CYS A 271 21.09 19.16 -9.10
CA CYS A 271 22.46 18.71 -8.87
C CYS A 271 23.43 19.89 -9.00
N ARG A 272 24.55 19.80 -8.30
CA ARG A 272 25.64 20.76 -8.44
C ARG A 272 26.78 20.13 -9.24
N PHE A 273 27.23 20.86 -10.25
CA PHE A 273 28.39 20.54 -11.06
C PHE A 273 29.55 21.44 -10.65
N GLN A 274 30.75 20.91 -10.56
CA GLN A 274 31.95 21.67 -10.19
C GLN A 274 33.12 21.25 -11.05
N SER A 275 33.81 22.25 -11.62
CA SER A 275 35.02 22.05 -12.40
C SER A 275 36.26 22.33 -11.56
N GLY A 276 37.33 21.56 -11.79
CA GLY A 276 38.66 21.82 -11.25
C GLY A 276 39.73 21.69 -12.33
N GLY A 277 40.78 22.49 -12.25
CA GLY A 277 41.79 22.59 -13.31
C GLY A 277 41.37 23.58 -14.40
N GLY A 278 41.45 23.18 -15.66
CA GLY A 278 41.07 24.06 -16.76
C GLY A 278 39.55 24.15 -17.00
N ALA A 279 39.12 25.10 -17.83
CA ALA A 279 37.71 25.31 -18.11
C ALA A 279 37.16 24.26 -19.10
N THR A 280 35.86 23.99 -19.05
CA THR A 280 35.20 23.08 -20.00
C THR A 280 33.75 23.47 -20.20
N ASP A 281 33.22 23.24 -21.40
CA ASP A 281 31.79 23.10 -21.59
C ASP A 281 31.33 21.72 -21.09
N PHE A 282 30.07 21.62 -20.68
CA PHE A 282 29.48 20.36 -20.26
C PHE A 282 28.00 20.26 -20.60
N LEU A 283 27.57 19.01 -20.75
CA LEU A 283 26.22 18.63 -21.12
C LEU A 283 25.74 17.55 -20.17
N VAL A 284 24.46 17.61 -19.81
CA VAL A 284 23.83 16.69 -18.87
C VAL A 284 22.59 16.10 -19.49
N ASP A 285 22.59 14.79 -19.67
CA ASP A 285 21.43 14.02 -20.09
C ASP A 285 20.95 13.14 -18.92
N VAL A 286 19.67 13.23 -18.58
CA VAL A 286 19.03 12.31 -17.63
C VAL A 286 18.64 11.05 -18.40
N ILE A 287 19.07 9.88 -17.91
CA ILE A 287 18.73 8.56 -18.44
C ILE A 287 17.58 7.95 -17.61
N GLY A 288 17.58 8.20 -16.31
CA GLY A 288 16.59 7.69 -15.38
C GLY A 288 16.75 8.29 -13.99
N TYR A 289 15.89 7.88 -13.06
CA TYR A 289 15.86 8.39 -11.69
C TYR A 289 15.42 7.31 -10.71
N TYR A 290 15.74 7.50 -9.44
CA TYR A 290 15.23 6.69 -8.33
C TYR A 290 14.11 7.46 -7.63
N LEU A 291 12.99 6.79 -7.36
CA LEU A 291 11.89 7.31 -6.52
C LEU A 291 12.05 6.86 -5.06
#